data_AF-A0A6P7GF75-F1
#
_entry.id   AF-A0A6P7GF75-F1
#
_cell.length_a   1.000
_cell.length_b   1.000
_cell.length_c   1.000
_cell.angle_alpha   90.00
_cell.angle_beta   90.00
_cell.angle_gamma   90.00
#
_symmetry.space_group_name_H-M   'P 1'
#
loop_
_entity.id
_entity.type
_entity.pdbx_description
1 polymer ?
#
loop_
_entity_poly.entity_id
_entity_poly.type
_entity_poly.pdbx_seq_one_letter_code
_entity_poly.pdbx_strand_id
1 'polypeptide(L)'
;MEFTFLASYIVMLVGFLITDNLEWQQFVRQFLKGNNFADMVELLKKFFNFMNLTASTEASSVCAIKATEKVIKFLEECDKPPPVESTAPENPPPAFYESIGMDLSYRLTS
;
A
#
# COMPACT_ATOMS: atom_id res chain seq x y z
N MET A 1 -0.83 1.68 29.73
CA MET A 1 -0.69 0.40 29.01
C MET A 1 -2.04 -0.24 28.72
N GLU A 2 -2.99 -0.27 29.68
CA GLU A 2 -4.33 -0.85 29.48
C GLU A 2 -5.05 -0.37 28.20
N PHE A 3 -5.08 0.94 27.96
CA PHE A 3 -5.67 1.50 26.72
C PHE A 3 -4.97 1.03 25.44
N THR A 4 -3.67 0.76 25.49
CA THR A 4 -2.90 0.23 24.36
C THR A 4 -3.30 -1.21 24.07
N PHE A 5 -3.44 -2.05 25.09
CA PHE A 5 -3.93 -3.43 24.93
C PHE A 5 -5.35 -3.45 24.37
N LEU A 6 -6.25 -2.66 24.95
CA LEU A 6 -7.63 -2.56 24.48
C LEU A 6 -7.69 -2.15 23.01
N ALA A 7 -6.93 -1.12 22.64
CA ALA A 7 -6.84 -0.67 21.26
C ALA A 7 -6.29 -1.76 20.32
N SER A 8 -5.27 -2.52 20.74
CA SER A 8 -4.74 -3.64 19.95
C SER A 8 -5.77 -4.75 19.72
N TYR A 9 -6.58 -5.09 20.73
CA TYR A 9 -7.67 -6.06 20.56
C TYR A 9 -8.76 -5.56 19.60
N ILE A 10 -9.11 -4.27 19.67
CA ILE A 10 -10.05 -3.64 18.74
C ILE A 10 -9.50 -3.70 17.31
N VAL A 11 -8.23 -3.33 17.11
CA VAL A 11 -7.60 -3.36 15.79
C VAL A 11 -7.49 -4.79 15.25
N MET A 12 -7.18 -5.78 16.10
CA MET A 12 -7.21 -7.19 15.70
C MET A 12 -8.60 -7.62 15.22
N LEU A 13 -9.65 -7.27 15.97
CA LEU A 13 -11.04 -7.56 15.59
C LEU A 13 -11.38 -6.91 14.24
N VAL A 14 -11.05 -5.62 14.08
CA VAL A 14 -11.25 -4.89 12.84
C VAL A 14 -10.50 -5.56 11.69
N GLY A 15 -9.23 -5.91 11.89
CA GLY A 15 -8.40 -6.59 10.90
C GLY A 15 -9.01 -7.90 10.40
N PHE A 16 -9.54 -8.72 11.32
CA PHE A 16 -10.25 -9.95 10.94
C PHE A 16 -11.57 -9.70 10.22
N LEU A 17 -12.31 -8.65 10.59
CA LEU A 17 -13.56 -8.31 9.92
C LEU A 17 -13.29 -7.91 8.46
N ILE A 18 -12.32 -7.02 8.23
CA ILE A 18 -12.04 -6.49 6.88
C ILE A 18 -11.25 -7.46 6.00
N THR A 19 -10.70 -8.55 6.57
CA THR A 19 -9.99 -9.57 5.79
C THR A 19 -10.94 -10.17 4.75
N ASP A 20 -10.49 -10.28 3.50
CA ASP A 20 -11.25 -10.79 2.36
C ASP A 20 -12.54 -10.00 2.03
N ASN A 21 -12.69 -8.77 2.56
CA ASN A 21 -13.86 -7.93 2.30
C ASN A 21 -13.47 -6.48 1.97
N LEU A 22 -13.37 -6.17 0.68
CA LEU A 22 -12.98 -4.84 0.19
C LEU A 22 -13.99 -3.76 0.56
N GLU A 23 -15.29 -4.06 0.62
CA GLU A 23 -16.33 -3.10 1.00
C GLU A 23 -16.14 -2.66 2.46
N TRP A 24 -15.92 -3.61 3.36
CA TRP A 24 -15.66 -3.32 4.77
C TRP A 24 -14.30 -2.64 4.96
N GLN A 25 -13.30 -2.99 4.17
CA GLN A 25 -12.02 -2.29 4.16
C GLN A 25 -12.22 -0.80 3.84
N GLN A 26 -12.91 -0.46 2.75
CA GLN A 26 -13.20 0.93 2.38
C GLN A 26 -14.06 1.64 3.43
N PHE A 27 -15.07 0.94 3.97
CA PHE A 27 -15.94 1.45 5.02
C PHE A 27 -15.19 1.73 6.32
N VAL A 28 -14.18 0.95 6.70
CA VAL A 28 -13.36 1.25 7.88
C VAL A 28 -12.40 2.41 7.58
N ARG A 29 -11.86 2.47 6.36
CA ARG A 29 -10.85 3.46 5.95
C ARG A 29 -11.34 4.90 6.05
N GLN A 30 -12.62 5.16 5.78
CA GLN A 30 -13.24 6.50 5.96
C GLN A 30 -13.27 7.00 7.41
N PHE A 31 -13.14 6.12 8.40
CA PHE A 31 -13.07 6.51 9.82
C PHE A 31 -11.62 6.74 10.29
N LEU A 32 -10.63 6.40 9.47
CA LEU A 32 -9.22 6.50 9.82
C LEU A 32 -8.63 7.83 9.36
N LYS A 33 -7.72 8.37 10.16
CA LYS A 33 -6.99 9.58 9.79
C LYS A 33 -6.10 9.30 8.58
N GLY A 34 -6.18 10.17 7.58
CA GLY A 34 -5.42 9.99 6.34
C GLY A 34 -5.91 8.83 5.46
N ASN A 35 -7.10 8.29 5.74
CA ASN A 35 -7.70 7.18 5.01
C ASN A 35 -6.69 6.03 4.80
N ASN A 36 -5.94 5.61 5.81
CA ASN A 36 -4.99 4.50 5.70
C ASN A 36 -4.90 3.75 7.04
N PHE A 37 -4.29 2.56 7.02
CA PHE A 37 -4.15 1.67 8.17
C PHE A 37 -2.81 1.85 8.89
N ALA A 38 -2.00 2.87 8.56
CA ALA A 38 -0.66 3.03 9.13
C ALA A 38 -0.64 3.12 10.66
N ASP A 39 -1.56 3.90 11.25
CA ASP A 39 -1.68 4.04 12.71
C ASP A 39 -2.03 2.69 13.39
N MET A 40 -2.90 1.91 12.74
CA MET A 40 -3.30 0.58 13.21
C MET A 40 -2.13 -0.41 13.13
N VAL A 41 -1.37 -0.36 12.04
CA VAL A 41 -0.15 -1.17 11.84
C VAL A 41 0.91 -0.82 12.88
N GLU A 42 1.16 0.46 13.15
CA GLU A 42 2.15 0.89 14.15
C GLU A 42 1.77 0.42 15.55
N LEU A 43 0.48 0.52 15.91
CA LEU A 43 -0.05 0.02 17.17
C LEU A 43 0.14 -1.50 17.30
N LEU A 44 -0.23 -2.27 16.26
CA LEU A 44 -0.06 -3.72 16.27
C LEU A 44 1.41 -4.14 16.30
N LYS A 45 2.33 -3.42 15.66
CA LYS A 45 3.77 -3.68 15.76
C LYS A 45 4.29 -3.52 17.19
N LYS A 46 3.85 -2.48 17.90
CA LYS A 46 4.19 -2.29 19.33
C LYS A 46 3.64 -3.43 20.18
N PHE A 47 2.40 -3.85 19.92
CA PHE A 47 1.76 -4.97 20.61
C PHE A 47 2.44 -6.31 20.31
N PHE A 48 2.80 -6.56 19.06
CA PHE A 48 3.53 -7.74 18.62
C PHE A 48 4.91 -7.83 19.27
N ASN A 49 5.67 -6.72 19.31
CA ASN A 49 6.94 -6.66 20.01
C ASN A 49 6.80 -6.93 21.50
N PHE A 50 5.75 -6.39 22.14
CA PHE A 50 5.45 -6.68 23.53
C PHE A 50 5.17 -8.18 23.72
N MET A 51 4.31 -8.79 22.90
CA MET A 51 4.04 -10.22 22.98
C MET A 51 5.29 -11.07 22.75
N ASN A 52 6.16 -10.74 21.80
CA ASN A 52 7.42 -11.46 21.61
C ASN A 52 8.37 -11.37 22.82
N LEU A 53 8.32 -10.26 23.57
CA LEU A 53 9.11 -10.10 24.79
C LEU A 53 8.53 -10.85 25.99
N THR A 54 7.21 -11.00 26.07
CA THR A 54 6.53 -11.57 27.24
C THR A 54 5.94 -12.96 27.02
N ALA A 55 5.89 -13.46 25.78
CA ALA A 55 5.27 -14.73 25.46
C ALA A 55 6.07 -15.90 26.02
N SER A 56 5.37 -16.76 26.75
CA SER A 56 5.83 -18.10 27.08
C SER A 56 5.87 -18.97 25.82
N THR A 57 6.61 -20.09 25.84
CA THR A 57 6.67 -21.07 24.73
C THR A 57 5.40 -21.92 24.57
N GLU A 58 4.30 -21.51 25.20
CA GLU A 58 3.02 -22.21 25.14
C GLU A 58 2.39 -22.11 23.75
N ALA A 59 1.63 -23.14 23.35
CA ALA A 59 1.03 -23.18 22.02
C ALA A 59 0.02 -22.03 21.79
N SER A 60 -0.65 -21.56 22.85
CA SER A 60 -1.63 -20.46 22.78
C SER A 60 -0.97 -19.11 22.48
N SER A 61 0.14 -18.79 23.15
CA SER A 61 0.90 -17.56 22.90
C SER A 61 1.53 -17.56 21.52
N VAL A 62 2.06 -18.70 21.05
CA VAL A 62 2.60 -18.82 19.68
C VAL A 62 1.52 -18.61 18.62
N CYS A 63 0.30 -19.11 18.85
CA CYS A 63 -0.84 -18.88 17.95
C CYS A 63 -1.21 -17.39 17.88
N ALA A 64 -1.31 -16.73 19.04
CA ALA A 64 -1.64 -15.31 19.11
C ALA A 64 -0.59 -14.42 18.40
N ILE A 65 0.70 -14.74 18.56
CA ILE A 65 1.80 -14.05 17.85
C ILE A 65 1.63 -14.18 16.34
N LYS A 66 1.43 -15.39 15.83
CA LYS A 66 1.25 -15.64 14.39
C LYS A 66 0.02 -14.95 13.81
N ALA A 67 -1.09 -14.99 14.54
CA ALA A 67 -2.33 -14.32 14.14
C ALA A 67 -2.12 -12.80 14.02
N THR A 68 -1.42 -12.22 15.00
CA THR A 68 -1.11 -10.79 15.00
C THR A 68 -0.18 -10.41 13.85
N GLU A 69 0.85 -11.21 13.59
CA GLU A 69 1.74 -11.02 12.44
C GLU A 69 0.98 -11.06 11.11
N LYS A 70 0.03 -11.98 10.95
CA LYS A 70 -0.80 -12.10 9.75
C LYS A 70 -1.64 -10.84 9.53
N VAL A 71 -2.28 -10.32 10.58
CA VAL A 71 -3.10 -9.09 10.48
C VAL A 71 -2.23 -7.89 10.15
N ILE A 72 -1.03 -7.77 10.73
CA ILE A 72 -0.08 -6.69 10.40
C ILE A 72 0.22 -6.69 8.90
N LYS A 73 0.61 -7.86 8.35
CA LYS A 73 0.94 -7.98 6.92
C LYS A 73 -0.24 -7.63 6.02
N PHE A 74 -1.42 -8.13 6.35
CA PHE A 74 -2.64 -7.82 5.61
C PHE A 74 -2.93 -6.31 5.58
N LEU A 75 -2.84 -5.63 6.73
CA LEU A 75 -3.06 -4.18 6.80
C LEU A 75 -2.00 -3.38 6.03
N GLU A 76 -0.75 -3.83 6.01
CA GLU A 76 0.31 -3.23 5.19
C GLU A 76 0.06 -3.42 3.69
N GLU A 77 -0.43 -4.59 3.27
CA GLU A 77 -0.80 -4.87 1.89
C GLU A 77 -2.00 -4.03 1.42
N CYS A 78 -2.95 -3.74 2.32
CA CYS A 78 -4.10 -2.88 2.05
C CYS A 78 -3.72 -1.43 1.67
N ASP A 79 -2.58 -0.96 2.17
CA ASP A 79 -2.10 0.41 1.92
C ASP A 79 -1.03 0.47 0.81
N LYS A 80 -0.56 -0.67 0.32
CA LYS A 80 0.45 -0.70 -0.74
C LYS A 80 -0.19 -0.16 -2.03
N PRO A 81 0.38 0.86 -2.67
CA PRO A 81 -0.11 1.29 -3.97
C PRO A 81 -0.02 0.10 -4.94
N PRO A 82 -1.03 -0.08 -5.83
CA PRO A 82 -0.94 -1.11 -6.86
C PRO A 82 0.41 -0.94 -7.58
N PRO A 83 1.11 -2.05 -7.91
CA PRO A 83 2.35 -1.96 -8.65
C PRO A 83 2.08 -1.10 -9.87
N VAL A 84 2.81 0.01 -9.97
CA VAL A 84 2.76 0.87 -11.15
C VAL A 84 3.29 0.00 -12.29
N GLU A 85 2.40 -0.64 -13.05
CA GLU A 85 2.76 -1.12 -14.37
C GLU A 85 3.19 0.12 -15.14
N SER A 86 4.51 0.27 -15.30
CA SER A 86 5.11 1.20 -16.24
C SER A 86 4.56 0.86 -17.63
N THR A 87 3.44 1.46 -18.01
CA THR A 87 3.09 1.64 -19.42
C THR A 87 4.14 2.57 -20.00
N ALA A 88 5.23 1.98 -20.50
CA ALA A 88 6.19 2.66 -21.33
C ALA A 88 5.44 3.39 -22.46
N PRO A 89 5.79 4.64 -22.78
CA PRO A 89 5.08 5.40 -23.79
C PRO A 89 5.22 4.73 -25.16
N GLU A 90 4.05 4.56 -25.77
CA GLU A 90 3.76 4.25 -27.15
C GLU A 90 4.78 4.87 -28.14
N ASN A 91 5.43 4.03 -28.95
CA ASN A 91 6.19 4.46 -30.12
C ASN A 91 5.27 5.30 -31.02
N PRO A 92 5.63 6.54 -31.40
CA PRO A 92 4.86 7.25 -32.40
C PRO A 92 5.05 6.56 -33.78
N PRO A 93 4.01 6.50 -34.63
CA PRO A 93 4.14 5.93 -35.97
C PRO A 93 5.16 6.73 -36.81
N PRO A 94 5.91 6.07 -37.72
CA PRO A 94 6.91 6.76 -38.52
C PRO A 94 6.24 7.80 -39.42
N ALA A 95 6.50 9.07 -39.13
CA ALA A 95 6.13 10.17 -40.00
C ALA A 95 6.91 10.03 -41.32
N PHE A 96 6.17 9.88 -42.42
CA PHE A 96 6.65 10.07 -43.79
C PHE A 96 7.34 11.44 -43.88
N TYR A 97 8.67 11.44 -44.04
CA TYR A 97 9.39 12.65 -44.43
C TYR A 97 9.34 12.75 -45.95
N GLU A 98 8.32 13.45 -46.46
CA GLU A 98 8.35 13.86 -47.86
C GLU A 98 9.13 15.17 -47.96
N SER A 99 10.27 15.06 -48.63
CA SER A 99 11.24 16.08 -48.94
C SER A 99 10.60 17.31 -49.60
N ILE A 100 10.49 18.41 -48.84
CA ILE A 100 10.50 19.76 -49.42
C ILE A 100 11.67 20.51 -48.78
N GLY A 101 12.85 20.32 -49.39
CA GLY A 101 13.97 21.23 -49.22
C GLY A 101 13.61 22.56 -49.87
N MET A 102 13.31 23.56 -49.04
CA MET A 102 13.21 24.94 -49.46
C MET A 102 14.63 25.47 -49.63
N ASP A 103 15.21 25.33 -50.83
CA ASP A 103 16.52 25.89 -51.17
C ASP A 103 16.38 27.41 -51.34
N LEU A 104 16.94 28.13 -50.36
CA LEU A 104 17.01 29.57 -50.29
C LEU A 104 18.21 30.08 -51.12
N SER A 105 18.14 29.95 -52.45
CA SER A 105 19.15 30.52 -53.35
C SER A 105 18.99 32.04 -53.47
N TYR A 106 19.73 32.75 -52.63
CA TYR A 106 20.12 34.14 -52.88
C TYR A 106 21.05 34.20 -54.10
N ARG A 107 20.67 34.95 -55.15
CA ARG A 107 21.45 36.10 -55.70
C ARG A 107 20.86 36.59 -57.04
N LEU A 108 20.43 37.85 -57.03
CA LEU A 108 20.27 38.70 -58.21
C LEU A 108 21.59 38.80 -58.98
N THR A 109 21.54 38.80 -60.32
CA THR A 109 22.24 39.78 -61.18
C THR A 109 21.69 39.72 -62.62
N SER A 110 21.26 40.89 -63.11
CA SER A 110 21.12 41.39 -64.50
C SER A 110 20.61 40.50 -65.63
#